data_AF-A0A522ED84-F1
#
_entry.id   AF-A0A522ED84-F1
#
_cell.length_a   1.000
_cell.length_b   1.000
_cell.length_c   1.000
_cell.angle_alpha   90.00
_cell.angle_beta   90.00
_cell.angle_gamma   90.00
#
_symmetry.space_group_name_H-M   'P 1'
#
loop_
_entity.id
_entity.type
_entity.pdbx_description
1 polymer ?
#
loop_
_entity_poly.entity_id
_entity_poly.type
_entity_poly.pdbx_seq_one_letter_code
_entity_poly.pdbx_strand_id
1 'polypeptide(L)'
;MEKFRRGYSRTGAIAWSISSKTRGKMKFPRIKKHLTKFERTIYSVIIFIILVAILIFSIYASRGQPSQKNEITKIQGYNEKHTVSPTYSLFWQIMISAVISSIVLTGLFYHRLRLKLKNKRQEYSNNLQPPPDGTAKNENNHAEPVKVSTVTMEQVIKSETDKAPPHKLPRLWRKPLASYAAPGEKAFRLDGKILVSLKDLDEELQNMNDDVFRKFVNGQKNDFANWIEGVFLEHDLGLEIRASKTREETRRTLEAFGAA
;
A
#
# COMPACT_ATOMS: atom_id res chain seq x y z
N MET A 1 18.70 71.45 -4.62
CA MET A 1 19.28 70.49 -3.65
C MET A 1 18.31 70.43 -2.46
N GLU A 2 17.25 69.63 -2.37
CA GLU A 2 16.87 68.30 -2.88
C GLU A 2 17.77 67.15 -2.41
N LYS A 3 17.10 66.12 -1.85
CA LYS A 3 17.56 64.81 -1.31
C LYS A 3 17.85 64.82 0.21
N PHE A 4 17.33 63.94 1.07
CA PHE A 4 16.64 62.67 0.89
C PHE A 4 15.88 62.35 2.20
N ARG A 5 14.54 62.28 2.16
CA ARG A 5 13.69 61.86 3.29
C ARG A 5 12.63 60.90 2.76
N ARG A 6 12.90 59.60 2.84
CA ARG A 6 11.97 58.45 2.66
C ARG A 6 12.62 57.28 3.40
N GLY A 7 11.98 56.43 4.19
CA GLY A 7 10.56 56.12 4.38
C GLY A 7 10.50 54.61 4.65
N TYR A 8 10.57 54.20 5.92
CA TYR A 8 10.27 52.81 6.31
C TYR A 8 8.80 52.72 6.66
N SER A 9 8.01 52.28 5.67
CA SER A 9 6.60 52.01 5.81
C SER A 9 6.37 50.73 6.62
N ARG A 10 5.58 50.90 7.68
CA ARG A 10 4.71 49.92 8.30
C ARG A 10 4.02 49.02 7.26
N THR A 11 4.42 47.76 7.16
CA THR A 11 3.57 46.62 6.76
C THR A 11 4.36 45.34 7.02
N GLY A 12 3.87 44.45 7.89
CA GLY A 12 4.45 43.11 7.98
C GLY A 12 4.24 42.36 9.29
N ALA A 13 3.64 42.96 10.32
CA ALA A 13 3.24 42.23 11.53
C ALA A 13 1.76 41.84 11.46
N ILE A 14 1.41 40.94 10.53
CA ILE A 14 0.16 40.18 10.63
C ILE A 14 0.50 38.83 11.25
N ALA A 15 0.00 38.68 12.46
CA ALA A 15 0.10 37.54 13.33
C ALA A 15 -0.15 36.20 12.60
N TRP A 16 0.87 35.34 12.63
CA TRP A 16 0.67 33.89 12.48
C TRP A 16 0.16 33.31 13.81
N SER A 17 -1.08 33.65 14.16
CA SER A 17 -1.83 32.93 15.21
C SER A 17 -2.72 31.89 14.53
N ILE A 18 -2.08 30.90 13.90
CA ILE A 18 -2.81 29.74 13.38
C ILE A 18 -3.04 28.78 14.55
N SER A 19 -4.28 28.83 15.03
CA SER A 19 -4.94 27.88 15.93
C SER A 19 -4.42 26.45 15.78
N SER A 20 -3.75 25.95 16.81
CA SER A 20 -3.28 24.56 16.90
C SER A 20 -4.38 23.57 17.34
N LYS A 21 -5.68 23.94 17.22
CA LYS A 21 -6.78 23.23 17.88
C LYS A 21 -7.50 22.16 17.05
N THR A 22 -7.02 21.81 15.86
CA THR A 22 -7.59 20.73 15.03
C THR A 22 -6.54 19.78 14.45
N ARG A 23 -5.54 19.36 15.25
CA ARG A 23 -4.84 18.09 14.95
C ARG A 23 -5.72 16.92 15.39
N GLY A 24 -6.80 16.70 14.66
CA GLY A 24 -7.49 15.41 14.68
C GLY A 24 -6.45 14.33 14.42
N LYS A 25 -6.35 13.36 15.35
CA LYS A 25 -5.47 12.18 15.21
C LYS A 25 -5.90 11.42 13.96
N MET A 26 -5.36 11.78 12.79
CA MET A 26 -5.52 10.98 11.57
C MET A 26 -4.82 9.65 11.83
N LYS A 27 -5.62 8.64 12.18
CA LYS A 27 -5.19 7.25 12.26
C LYS A 27 -4.86 6.82 10.83
N PHE A 28 -3.60 6.99 10.42
CA PHE A 28 -3.11 6.36 9.20
C PHE A 28 -3.45 4.85 9.26
N PRO A 29 -4.17 4.30 8.28
CA PRO A 29 -4.51 2.88 8.27
C PRO A 29 -3.22 2.06 8.35
N ARG A 30 -3.26 0.98 9.13
CA ARG A 30 -2.14 0.08 9.48
C ARG A 30 -1.57 -0.64 8.24
N ILE A 31 -0.93 0.07 7.32
CA ILE A 31 -0.18 -0.50 6.17
C ILE A 31 1.06 -1.28 6.66
N LYS A 32 1.48 -1.10 7.92
CA LYS A 32 2.66 -1.74 8.50
C LYS A 32 2.62 -3.28 8.49
N LYS A 33 1.46 -3.95 8.49
CA LYS A 33 1.42 -5.42 8.61
C LYS A 33 1.81 -6.16 7.32
N HIS A 34 1.43 -5.67 6.14
CA HIS A 34 1.71 -6.37 4.88
C HIS A 34 3.16 -6.20 4.40
N LEU A 35 3.80 -5.07 4.72
CA LEU A 35 5.20 -4.83 4.37
C LEU A 35 6.14 -5.84 5.05
N THR A 36 5.82 -6.24 6.29
CA THR A 36 6.64 -7.20 7.05
C THR A 36 6.61 -8.62 6.49
N LYS A 37 5.53 -9.06 5.82
CA LYS A 37 5.51 -10.38 5.18
C LYS A 37 6.45 -10.42 3.97
N PHE A 38 6.41 -9.39 3.13
CA PHE A 38 7.29 -9.29 1.97
C PHE A 38 8.77 -9.17 2.36
N GLU A 39 9.07 -8.35 3.38
CA GLU A 39 10.41 -8.25 3.95
C GLU A 39 10.93 -9.60 4.45
N ARG A 40 10.11 -10.36 5.18
CA ARG A 40 10.48 -11.71 5.65
C ARG A 40 10.80 -12.66 4.50
N THR A 41 10.03 -12.64 3.41
CA THR A 41 10.30 -13.49 2.24
C THR A 41 11.64 -13.12 1.60
N ILE A 42 11.95 -11.83 1.47
CA ILE A 42 13.23 -11.37 0.92
C ILE A 42 14.39 -11.82 1.81
N TYR A 43 14.31 -11.61 3.13
CA TYR A 43 15.36 -12.04 4.04
C TYR A 43 15.56 -13.56 4.00
N SER A 44 14.49 -14.34 3.90
CA SER A 44 14.57 -15.79 3.76
C SER A 44 15.32 -16.22 2.50
N VAL A 45 15.10 -15.56 1.36
CA VAL A 45 15.80 -15.86 0.10
C VAL A 45 17.28 -15.48 0.20
N ILE A 46 17.59 -14.32 0.77
CA ILE A 46 18.98 -13.87 0.96
C ILE A 46 19.74 -14.85 1.87
N ILE A 47 19.14 -15.25 2.99
CA ILE A 47 19.75 -16.22 3.91
C ILE A 47 20.00 -17.56 3.19
N PHE A 48 19.04 -18.03 2.39
CA PHE A 48 19.20 -19.25 1.62
C PHE A 48 20.39 -19.18 0.64
N ILE A 49 20.53 -18.07 -0.09
CA ILE A 49 21.67 -17.85 -1.01
C ILE A 49 23.01 -17.87 -0.26
N ILE A 50 23.08 -17.22 0.91
CA ILE A 50 24.28 -17.20 1.75
C ILE A 50 24.64 -18.62 2.22
N LEU A 51 23.66 -19.40 2.66
CA LEU A 51 23.87 -20.78 3.10
C LEU A 51 24.38 -21.68 1.97
N VAL A 52 23.83 -21.53 0.76
CA VAL A 52 24.32 -22.26 -0.43
C VAL A 52 25.76 -21.88 -0.74
N ALA A 53 26.13 -20.60 -0.65
CA ALA A 53 27.51 -20.15 -0.86
C ALA A 53 28.48 -20.74 0.17
N ILE A 54 28.09 -20.79 1.46
CA ILE A 54 28.88 -21.40 2.54
C ILE A 54 29.06 -22.91 2.30
N LEU A 55 28.01 -23.60 1.84
CA LEU A 55 28.07 -25.03 1.53
C LEU A 55 29.04 -25.31 0.37
N ILE A 56 28.96 -24.54 -0.71
CA ILE A 56 29.88 -24.64 -1.85
C ILE A 56 31.32 -24.40 -1.39
N PHE A 57 31.54 -23.36 -0.57
CA PHE A 57 32.86 -23.07 0.00
C PHE A 57 33.39 -24.23 0.86
N SER A 58 32.54 -24.84 1.68
CA SER A 58 32.91 -25.97 2.55
C SER A 58 33.27 -27.22 1.75
N ILE A 59 32.52 -27.53 0.69
CA ILE A 59 32.85 -28.63 -0.24
C ILE A 59 34.20 -28.37 -0.92
N TYR A 60 34.44 -27.12 -1.32
CA TYR A 60 35.70 -26.72 -1.95
C TYR A 60 36.89 -26.85 -0.99
N ALA A 61 36.74 -26.36 0.24
CA ALA A 61 37.76 -26.49 1.28
C ALA A 61 38.05 -27.96 1.65
N SER A 62 37.01 -28.81 1.64
CA SER A 62 37.13 -30.23 1.96
C SER A 62 37.79 -31.06 0.86
N ARG A 63 37.77 -30.61 -0.39
CA ARG A 63 38.42 -31.32 -1.51
C ARG A 63 39.95 -31.25 -1.47
N GLY A 64 40.51 -30.63 -0.44
CA GLY A 64 41.92 -30.73 -0.10
C GLY A 64 42.77 -29.92 -1.04
N GLN A 65 43.57 -29.02 -0.50
CA GLN A 65 44.79 -28.68 -1.21
C GLN A 65 45.54 -29.99 -1.49
N PRO A 66 46.00 -30.24 -2.74
CA PRO A 66 46.80 -31.39 -3.04
C PRO A 66 47.96 -31.41 -2.05
N SER A 67 47.97 -32.42 -1.18
CA SER A 67 48.93 -32.59 -0.12
C SER A 67 50.34 -32.57 -0.72
N GLN A 68 51.08 -31.47 -0.55
CA GLN A 68 52.51 -31.40 -0.83
C GLN A 68 53.27 -32.28 0.18
N LYS A 69 53.07 -33.60 0.15
CA LYS A 69 53.73 -34.53 1.09
C LYS A 69 54.77 -35.45 0.47
N ASN A 70 55.07 -35.33 -0.82
CA ASN A 70 56.00 -36.27 -1.47
C ASN A 70 57.19 -35.61 -2.16
N GLU A 71 57.79 -34.56 -1.57
CA GLU A 71 59.04 -33.99 -2.12
C GLU A 71 60.09 -33.61 -1.05
N ILE A 72 60.14 -34.35 0.07
CA ILE A 72 61.26 -34.26 1.04
C ILE A 72 62.43 -35.19 0.67
N THR A 73 62.34 -35.96 -0.42
CA THR A 73 63.46 -36.81 -0.83
C THR A 73 63.78 -36.66 -2.30
N LYS A 74 64.39 -35.53 -2.67
CA LYS A 74 65.75 -35.50 -3.25
C LYS A 74 66.12 -34.11 -3.77
N ILE A 75 67.35 -33.72 -3.40
CA ILE A 75 68.23 -32.74 -4.06
C ILE A 75 68.20 -31.32 -3.46
N GLN A 76 69.22 -31.06 -2.66
CA GLN A 76 69.84 -29.74 -2.49
C GLN A 76 70.02 -29.08 -3.86
N GLY A 77 69.45 -27.88 -4.04
CA GLY A 77 69.91 -26.95 -5.06
C GLY A 77 69.00 -26.75 -6.26
N TYR A 78 67.69 -26.55 -6.07
CA TYR A 78 66.89 -25.83 -7.07
C TYR A 78 65.87 -24.91 -6.43
N ASN A 79 66.01 -23.62 -6.72
CA ASN A 79 65.26 -22.50 -6.16
C ASN A 79 63.97 -22.32 -6.98
N GLU A 80 63.14 -23.37 -7.04
CA GLU A 80 61.94 -23.36 -7.87
C GLU A 80 60.82 -22.60 -7.15
N LYS A 81 60.61 -21.36 -7.60
CA LYS A 81 59.49 -20.52 -7.21
C LYS A 81 58.19 -21.27 -7.56
N HIS A 82 57.49 -21.81 -6.57
CA HIS A 82 56.14 -22.34 -6.76
C HIS A 82 55.23 -21.19 -7.22
N THR A 83 55.09 -21.03 -8.54
CA THR A 83 54.09 -20.16 -9.14
C THR A 83 52.74 -20.85 -8.98
N VAL A 84 51.95 -20.40 -8.01
CA VAL A 84 50.55 -20.79 -7.87
C VAL A 84 49.88 -20.61 -9.23
N SER A 85 49.22 -21.66 -9.74
CA SER A 85 48.65 -21.64 -11.09
C SER A 85 47.69 -20.45 -11.25
N PRO A 86 47.95 -19.52 -12.20
CA PRO A 86 47.22 -18.26 -12.33
C PRO A 86 45.73 -18.44 -12.67
N THR A 87 45.31 -19.64 -13.06
CA THR A 87 43.93 -19.95 -13.46
C THR A 87 42.94 -19.87 -12.29
N TYR A 88 43.35 -20.23 -11.07
CA TYR A 88 42.49 -20.14 -9.89
C TYR A 88 42.18 -18.69 -9.49
N SER A 89 43.11 -17.76 -9.74
CA SER A 89 42.92 -16.34 -9.43
C SER A 89 41.84 -15.71 -10.30
N LEU A 90 41.80 -16.04 -11.60
CA LEU A 90 40.82 -15.47 -12.54
C LEU A 90 39.39 -15.95 -12.22
N PHE A 91 39.22 -17.23 -11.89
CA PHE A 91 37.93 -17.79 -11.54
C PHE A 91 37.30 -17.09 -10.32
N TRP A 92 38.08 -16.87 -9.25
CA TRP A 92 37.61 -16.16 -8.06
C TRP A 92 37.23 -14.70 -8.36
N GLN A 93 37.99 -14.01 -9.21
CA GLN A 93 37.66 -12.64 -9.63
C GLN A 93 36.34 -12.57 -10.41
N ILE A 94 36.08 -13.53 -11.31
CA ILE A 94 34.82 -13.63 -12.05
C ILE A 94 33.65 -13.88 -11.08
N MET A 95 33.82 -14.78 -10.11
CA MET A 95 32.76 -15.08 -9.13
C MET A 95 32.45 -13.88 -8.23
N ILE A 96 33.48 -13.19 -7.71
CA ILE A 96 33.30 -12.00 -6.86
C ILE A 96 32.61 -10.89 -7.65
N SER A 97 33.03 -10.62 -8.88
CA SER A 97 32.41 -9.59 -9.72
C SER A 97 30.95 -9.91 -10.07
N ALA A 98 30.59 -11.18 -10.29
CA ALA A 98 29.22 -11.60 -10.51
C ALA A 98 28.33 -11.37 -9.28
N VAL A 99 28.84 -11.70 -8.08
CA VAL A 99 28.11 -11.48 -6.82
C VAL A 99 27.89 -9.98 -6.56
N ILE A 100 28.94 -9.16 -6.71
CA ILE A 100 28.86 -7.71 -6.55
C ILE A 100 27.84 -7.12 -7.54
N SER A 101 27.89 -7.54 -8.81
CA SER A 101 26.95 -7.08 -9.84
C SER A 101 25.51 -7.42 -9.47
N SER A 102 25.26 -8.64 -9.01
CA SER A 102 23.91 -9.09 -8.57
C SER A 102 23.37 -8.24 -7.42
N ILE A 103 24.20 -7.91 -6.43
CA ILE A 103 23.81 -7.06 -5.29
C ILE A 103 23.45 -5.65 -5.78
N VAL A 104 24.27 -5.06 -6.66
CA VAL A 104 24.02 -3.72 -7.22
C VAL A 104 22.72 -3.69 -8.04
N LEU A 105 22.52 -4.67 -8.92
CA LEU A 105 21.29 -4.80 -9.72
C LEU A 105 20.04 -4.94 -8.83
N THR A 106 20.12 -5.76 -7.78
CA THR A 106 19.02 -5.93 -6.82
C THR A 106 18.74 -4.62 -6.05
N GLY A 107 19.79 -3.90 -5.65
CA GLY A 107 19.69 -2.60 -5.01
C GLY A 107 19.04 -1.54 -5.90
N LEU A 108 19.42 -1.46 -7.18
CA LEU A 108 18.83 -0.56 -8.16
C LEU A 108 17.37 -0.89 -8.44
N PHE A 109 17.04 -2.17 -8.58
CA PHE A 109 15.66 -2.63 -8.74
C PHE A 109 14.80 -2.21 -7.54
N TYR A 110 15.31 -2.42 -6.33
CA TYR A 110 14.63 -2.03 -5.09
C TYR A 110 14.45 -0.51 -4.98
N HIS A 111 15.48 0.27 -5.35
CA HIS A 111 15.40 1.73 -5.39
C HIS A 111 14.30 2.20 -6.35
N ARG A 112 14.22 1.62 -7.55
CA ARG A 112 13.20 1.95 -8.55
C ARG A 112 11.78 1.61 -8.07
N LEU A 113 11.59 0.45 -7.42
CA LEU A 113 10.32 0.10 -6.79
C LEU A 113 9.93 1.09 -5.69
N ARG A 114 10.89 1.49 -4.85
CA ARG A 114 10.67 2.47 -3.78
C ARG A 114 10.21 3.82 -4.33
N LEU A 115 10.78 4.28 -5.46
CA LEU A 115 10.34 5.51 -6.12
C LEU A 115 8.91 5.40 -6.66
N LYS A 116 8.54 4.28 -7.31
CA LYS A 116 7.17 4.04 -7.77
C LYS A 116 6.15 4.09 -6.62
N LEU A 117 6.51 3.53 -5.46
CA LEU A 117 5.64 3.56 -4.28
C LEU A 117 5.47 4.98 -3.69
N LYS A 118 6.51 5.82 -3.74
CA LYS A 118 6.41 7.22 -3.32
C LYS A 118 5.47 8.02 -4.22
N ASN A 119 5.58 7.85 -5.54
CA ASN A 119 4.72 8.55 -6.50
C ASN A 119 3.24 8.18 -6.31
N LYS A 120 2.92 6.87 -6.16
CA LYS A 120 1.55 6.44 -5.86
C LYS A 120 1.01 7.03 -4.56
N ARG A 121 1.82 7.09 -3.50
CA ARG A 121 1.39 7.70 -2.23
C ARG A 121 1.02 9.18 -2.41
N GLN A 122 1.79 9.91 -3.23
CA GLN A 122 1.52 11.32 -3.51
C GLN A 122 0.24 11.50 -4.34
N GLU A 123 0.01 10.62 -5.31
CA GLU A 123 -1.24 10.56 -6.07
C GLU A 123 -2.46 10.35 -5.17
N TYR A 124 -2.40 9.38 -4.24
CA TYR A 124 -3.47 9.20 -3.23
C TYR A 124 -3.63 10.42 -2.33
N SER A 125 -2.53 11.07 -1.92
CA SER A 125 -2.60 12.26 -1.06
C SER A 125 -3.24 13.45 -1.76
N ASN A 126 -3.00 13.62 -3.07
CA ASN A 126 -3.58 14.70 -3.86
C ASN A 126 -5.08 14.46 -4.11
N ASN A 127 -5.49 13.20 -4.31
CA ASN A 127 -6.88 12.83 -4.53
C ASN A 127 -7.73 12.79 -3.24
N LEU A 128 -7.10 12.87 -2.06
CA LEU A 128 -7.78 12.94 -0.77
C LEU A 128 -8.09 14.37 -0.30
N GLN A 129 -8.02 15.38 -1.18
CA GLN A 129 -8.51 16.71 -0.81
C GLN A 129 -9.97 16.59 -0.36
N PRO A 130 -10.28 16.99 0.90
CA PRO A 130 -11.65 16.98 1.37
C PRO A 130 -12.47 17.88 0.42
N PRO A 131 -13.72 17.51 0.12
CA PRO A 131 -14.59 18.37 -0.66
C PRO A 131 -14.58 19.78 -0.04
N PRO A 132 -14.44 20.85 -0.84
CA PRO A 132 -14.43 22.20 -0.32
C PRO A 132 -15.67 22.39 0.55
N ASP A 133 -15.44 22.80 1.79
CA ASP A 133 -16.46 22.95 2.83
C ASP A 133 -17.57 23.85 2.32
N GLY A 134 -18.66 23.23 1.88
CA GLY A 134 -19.79 23.88 1.24
C GLY A 134 -20.69 24.54 2.28
N THR A 135 -20.20 25.56 2.99
CA THR A 135 -21.07 26.46 3.77
C THR A 135 -20.52 27.88 3.83
N ALA A 136 -20.82 28.67 2.79
CA ALA A 136 -21.06 30.09 2.96
C ALA A 136 -22.21 30.49 2.04
N LYS A 137 -23.44 30.40 2.56
CA LYS A 137 -24.61 31.05 1.95
C LYS A 137 -24.34 32.55 1.99
N ASN A 138 -23.90 33.12 0.86
CA ASN A 138 -23.90 34.55 0.65
C ASN A 138 -25.26 34.93 0.04
N GLU A 139 -26.21 35.19 0.92
CA GLU A 139 -27.51 35.76 0.60
C GLU A 139 -27.34 37.28 0.61
N ASN A 140 -27.02 37.83 -0.56
CA ASN A 140 -27.26 39.23 -0.98
C ASN A 140 -26.51 39.43 -2.30
N ASN A 141 -27.23 39.55 -3.42
CA ASN A 141 -27.04 40.65 -4.35
C ASN A 141 -28.07 40.62 -5.48
N HIS A 142 -28.69 41.79 -5.63
CA HIS A 142 -29.69 42.19 -6.59
C HIS A 142 -29.01 42.54 -7.93
N ALA A 143 -29.56 41.96 -9.00
CA ALA A 143 -29.53 42.32 -10.43
C ALA A 143 -28.36 43.14 -11.02
N GLU A 144 -27.64 42.53 -11.97
CA GLU A 144 -27.47 43.03 -13.35
C GLU A 144 -27.20 41.85 -14.32
N PRO A 145 -27.71 41.88 -15.57
CA PRO A 145 -27.60 40.77 -16.51
C PRO A 145 -26.23 40.76 -17.23
N VAL A 146 -25.24 40.14 -16.63
CA VAL A 146 -23.98 39.81 -17.32
C VAL A 146 -24.21 38.62 -18.25
N LYS A 147 -23.95 38.80 -19.54
CA LYS A 147 -23.92 37.72 -20.55
C LYS A 147 -22.75 36.79 -20.26
N VAL A 148 -22.97 35.82 -19.37
CA VAL A 148 -22.04 34.72 -19.07
C VAL A 148 -22.18 33.67 -20.17
N SER A 149 -21.08 33.39 -20.86
CA SER A 149 -20.96 32.24 -21.76
C SER A 149 -21.15 30.96 -20.95
N THR A 150 -22.33 30.36 -21.07
CA THR A 150 -22.71 29.08 -20.48
C THR A 150 -21.85 27.97 -21.07
N VAL A 151 -20.69 27.71 -20.47
CA VAL A 151 -20.01 26.43 -20.63
C VAL A 151 -20.76 25.43 -19.75
N THR A 152 -21.57 24.61 -20.39
CA THR A 152 -22.43 23.61 -19.76
C THR A 152 -21.59 22.64 -18.93
N MET A 153 -21.83 22.57 -17.62
CA MET A 153 -21.18 21.60 -16.71
C MET A 153 -21.36 20.13 -17.15
N GLU A 154 -22.33 19.88 -18.03
CA GLU A 154 -22.55 18.58 -18.69
C GLU A 154 -21.34 18.08 -19.51
N GLN A 155 -20.45 18.97 -19.94
CA GLN A 155 -19.23 18.58 -20.68
C GLN A 155 -18.03 18.27 -19.79
N VAL A 156 -18.02 18.69 -18.52
CA VAL A 156 -16.89 18.43 -17.60
C VAL A 156 -17.04 17.09 -16.87
N ILE A 157 -18.27 16.60 -16.66
CA ILE A 157 -18.52 15.30 -16.00
C ILE A 157 -18.35 14.12 -16.99
N LYS A 158 -18.44 14.39 -18.29
CA LYS A 158 -18.39 13.34 -19.34
C LYS A 158 -16.97 12.84 -19.65
N SER A 159 -15.92 13.53 -19.20
CA SER A 159 -14.53 13.17 -19.55
C SER A 159 -13.82 12.29 -18.52
N GLU A 160 -14.44 11.97 -17.38
CA GLU A 160 -13.82 11.14 -16.34
C GLU A 160 -14.36 9.70 -16.29
N THR A 161 -15.39 9.38 -17.07
CA THR A 161 -15.99 8.04 -17.17
C THR A 161 -15.29 7.10 -18.15
N ASP A 162 -14.31 7.57 -18.93
CA ASP A 162 -13.58 6.75 -19.91
C ASP A 162 -12.30 6.10 -19.35
N LYS A 163 -12.01 6.31 -18.05
CA LYS A 163 -10.97 5.54 -17.35
C LYS A 163 -11.51 4.12 -17.18
N ALA A 164 -10.91 3.18 -17.93
CA ALA A 164 -11.25 1.76 -17.97
C ALA A 164 -11.73 1.25 -16.60
N PRO A 165 -12.85 0.50 -16.55
CA PRO A 165 -13.48 0.09 -15.29
C PRO A 165 -12.42 -0.53 -14.38
N PRO A 166 -12.39 -0.14 -13.09
CA PRO A 166 -11.40 -0.62 -12.14
C PRO A 166 -11.36 -2.12 -12.24
N HIS A 167 -10.16 -2.63 -12.55
CA HIS A 167 -9.86 -3.99 -12.96
C HIS A 167 -10.60 -4.99 -12.06
N LYS A 168 -11.81 -5.41 -12.45
CA LYS A 168 -12.59 -6.40 -11.71
C LYS A 168 -11.77 -7.67 -11.80
N LEU A 169 -11.15 -8.07 -10.70
CA LEU A 169 -10.44 -9.34 -10.66
C LEU A 169 -11.39 -10.46 -11.11
N PRO A 170 -10.89 -11.47 -11.86
CA PRO A 170 -11.71 -12.59 -12.28
C PRO A 170 -12.45 -13.19 -11.08
N ARG A 171 -13.78 -13.23 -11.17
CA ARG A 171 -14.69 -13.62 -10.06
C ARG A 171 -14.39 -15.01 -9.46
N LEU A 172 -13.73 -15.87 -10.24
CA LEU A 172 -13.43 -17.27 -9.96
C LEU A 172 -12.56 -17.57 -8.71
N TRP A 173 -12.06 -16.56 -8.01
CA TRP A 173 -11.17 -16.73 -6.85
C TRP A 173 -11.81 -16.28 -5.54
N ARG A 174 -13.10 -15.94 -5.56
CA ARG A 174 -13.82 -15.57 -4.34
C ARG A 174 -14.13 -16.81 -3.53
N LYS A 175 -14.00 -16.68 -2.22
CA LYS A 175 -14.35 -17.75 -1.30
C LYS A 175 -15.85 -17.67 -0.99
N PRO A 176 -16.50 -18.78 -0.62
CA PRO A 176 -17.89 -18.76 -0.15
C PRO A 176 -18.06 -17.83 1.06
N LEU A 177 -19.22 -17.18 1.21
CA LEU A 177 -19.55 -16.31 2.36
C LEU A 177 -19.26 -16.98 3.71
N ALA A 178 -19.59 -18.27 3.82
CA ALA A 178 -19.37 -19.08 5.03
C ALA A 178 -17.89 -19.19 5.46
N SER A 179 -16.95 -18.92 4.55
CA SER A 179 -15.51 -18.96 4.85
C SER A 179 -14.99 -17.67 5.52
N TYR A 180 -15.77 -16.59 5.49
CA TYR A 180 -15.38 -15.31 6.08
C TYR A 180 -15.85 -15.23 7.53
N ALA A 181 -14.97 -15.64 8.45
CA ALA A 181 -15.17 -15.51 9.89
C ALA A 181 -14.28 -14.41 10.48
N ALA A 182 -14.90 -13.49 11.21
CA ALA A 182 -14.22 -12.46 11.97
C ALA A 182 -13.55 -13.09 13.21
N PRO A 183 -12.32 -12.67 13.55
CA PRO A 183 -11.75 -12.98 14.86
C PRO A 183 -12.69 -12.50 15.98
N GLY A 184 -12.84 -13.26 17.07
CA GLY A 184 -13.87 -12.99 18.09
C GLY A 184 -13.92 -11.55 18.62
N GLU A 185 -12.77 -10.89 18.78
CA GLU A 185 -12.67 -9.49 19.22
C GLU A 185 -13.18 -8.47 18.18
N LYS A 186 -13.30 -8.88 16.92
CA LYS A 186 -13.72 -8.07 15.77
C LYS A 186 -15.10 -8.45 15.23
N ALA A 187 -15.84 -9.29 15.95
CA ALA A 187 -17.23 -9.59 15.59
C ALA A 187 -18.07 -8.31 15.61
N PHE A 188 -19.04 -8.21 14.71
CA PHE A 188 -19.94 -7.06 14.65
C PHE A 188 -20.97 -7.17 15.76
N ARG A 189 -21.26 -6.07 16.45
CA ARG A 189 -22.26 -6.04 17.53
C ARG A 189 -23.48 -5.28 17.06
N LEU A 190 -24.63 -5.97 17.04
CA LEU A 190 -25.91 -5.44 16.58
C LEU A 190 -26.94 -5.56 17.71
N ASP A 191 -27.20 -4.48 18.45
CA ASP A 191 -28.26 -4.38 19.49
C ASP A 191 -28.53 -5.70 20.28
N GLY A 192 -27.48 -6.30 20.85
CA GLY A 192 -27.55 -7.52 21.66
C GLY A 192 -27.20 -8.82 20.92
N LYS A 193 -27.10 -8.80 19.60
CA LYS A 193 -26.57 -9.89 18.76
C LYS A 193 -25.11 -9.65 18.41
N ILE A 194 -24.39 -10.74 18.17
CA ILE A 194 -23.00 -10.73 17.73
C ILE A 194 -22.92 -11.48 16.40
N LEU A 195 -22.50 -10.80 15.34
CA LEU A 195 -22.31 -11.38 14.02
C LEU A 195 -20.83 -11.70 13.85
N VAL A 196 -20.51 -12.99 13.70
CA VAL A 196 -19.13 -13.48 13.60
C VAL A 196 -18.72 -13.62 12.13
N SER A 197 -19.66 -13.84 11.21
CA SER A 197 -19.35 -14.08 9.80
C SER A 197 -20.15 -13.19 8.84
N LEU A 198 -19.73 -13.15 7.56
CA LEU A 198 -20.54 -12.52 6.51
C LEU A 198 -21.85 -13.27 6.26
N LYS A 199 -21.90 -14.58 6.52
CA LYS A 199 -23.12 -15.38 6.45
C LYS A 199 -24.11 -14.96 7.54
N ASP A 200 -23.62 -14.73 8.76
CA ASP A 200 -24.47 -14.27 9.88
C ASP A 200 -25.08 -12.90 9.56
N LEU A 201 -24.32 -12.03 8.89
CA LEU A 201 -24.83 -10.75 8.42
C LEU A 201 -25.93 -10.92 7.36
N ASP A 202 -25.76 -11.81 6.40
CA ASP A 202 -26.76 -12.10 5.37
C ASP A 202 -28.08 -12.64 5.98
N GLU A 203 -27.97 -13.63 6.88
CA GLU A 203 -29.10 -14.21 7.62
C GLU A 203 -29.79 -13.16 8.52
N GLU A 204 -29.02 -12.30 9.17
CA GLU A 204 -29.57 -11.23 10.01
C GLU A 204 -30.25 -10.16 9.14
N LEU A 205 -29.67 -9.76 8.01
CA LEU A 205 -30.30 -8.81 7.07
C LEU A 205 -31.65 -9.31 6.56
N GLN A 206 -31.84 -10.62 6.39
CA GLN A 206 -33.13 -11.19 6.02
C GLN A 206 -34.23 -10.93 7.06
N ASN A 207 -33.89 -10.94 8.34
CA ASN A 207 -34.82 -10.81 9.46
C ASN A 207 -34.79 -9.44 10.16
N MET A 208 -33.82 -8.59 9.81
CA MET A 208 -33.59 -7.27 10.42
C MET A 208 -34.70 -6.30 10.03
N ASN A 209 -35.24 -5.58 11.00
CA ASN A 209 -36.19 -4.50 10.74
C ASN A 209 -35.48 -3.27 10.14
N ASP A 210 -36.15 -2.55 9.25
CA ASP A 210 -35.58 -1.39 8.53
C ASP A 210 -35.16 -0.26 9.49
N ASP A 211 -35.88 -0.08 10.59
CA ASP A 211 -35.52 0.91 11.62
C ASP A 211 -34.19 0.58 12.29
N VAL A 212 -33.91 -0.72 12.51
CA VAL A 212 -32.63 -1.18 13.06
C VAL A 212 -31.53 -1.00 12.02
N PHE A 213 -31.79 -1.37 10.77
CA PHE A 213 -30.84 -1.18 9.67
C PHE A 213 -30.39 0.28 9.52
N ARG A 214 -31.34 1.23 9.58
CA ARG A 214 -31.07 2.68 9.48
C ARG A 214 -30.15 3.24 10.58
N LYS A 215 -30.01 2.57 11.73
CA LYS A 215 -29.04 2.95 12.78
C LYS A 215 -27.58 2.75 12.33
N PHE A 216 -27.36 1.74 11.49
CA PHE A 216 -26.04 1.34 11.00
C PHE A 216 -25.74 1.87 9.59
N VAL A 217 -26.79 2.12 8.79
CA VAL A 217 -26.69 2.63 7.43
C VAL A 217 -27.51 3.91 7.28
N ASN A 218 -26.84 5.01 6.99
CA ASN A 218 -27.46 6.30 6.72
C ASN A 218 -26.68 7.06 5.61
N GLY A 219 -27.12 8.26 5.25
CA GLY A 219 -26.50 9.04 4.19
C GLY A 219 -25.04 9.44 4.44
N GLN A 220 -24.55 9.33 5.69
CA GLN A 220 -23.18 9.71 6.07
C GLN A 220 -22.29 8.50 6.36
N LYS A 221 -22.85 7.37 6.79
CA LYS A 221 -22.09 6.18 7.19
C LYS A 221 -22.79 4.89 6.79
N ASN A 222 -21.97 3.86 6.56
CA ASN A 222 -22.42 2.48 6.44
C ASN A 222 -21.47 1.61 7.30
N ASP A 223 -21.93 1.24 8.49
CA ASP A 223 -21.13 0.49 9.46
C ASP A 223 -20.83 -0.93 8.98
N PHE A 224 -21.72 -1.53 8.19
CA PHE A 224 -21.48 -2.84 7.57
C PHE A 224 -20.33 -2.78 6.57
N ALA A 225 -20.32 -1.78 5.67
CA ALA A 225 -19.22 -1.58 4.74
C ALA A 225 -17.87 -1.40 5.48
N ASN A 226 -17.86 -0.56 6.51
CA ASN A 226 -16.64 -0.31 7.29
C ASN A 226 -16.14 -1.58 8.01
N TRP A 227 -17.05 -2.39 8.54
CA TRP A 227 -16.71 -3.67 9.15
C TRP A 227 -16.12 -4.63 8.11
N ILE A 228 -16.72 -4.71 6.93
CA ILE A 228 -16.29 -5.63 5.87
C ILE A 228 -14.88 -5.28 5.38
N GLU A 229 -14.63 -4.01 5.10
CA GLU A 229 -13.31 -3.52 4.69
C GLU A 229 -12.26 -3.69 5.80
N GLY A 230 -12.63 -3.39 7.05
CA GLY A 230 -11.71 -3.36 8.18
C GLY A 230 -11.37 -4.74 8.74
N VAL A 231 -12.29 -5.70 8.62
CA VAL A 231 -12.17 -7.02 9.24
C VAL A 231 -11.80 -8.09 8.22
N PHE A 232 -12.48 -8.14 7.07
CA PHE A 232 -12.25 -9.15 6.04
C PHE A 232 -11.28 -8.69 4.94
N LEU A 233 -10.96 -7.38 4.88
CA LEU A 233 -10.11 -6.78 3.85
C LEU A 233 -10.72 -6.88 2.44
N GLU A 234 -12.03 -7.09 2.34
CA GLU A 234 -12.78 -7.16 1.09
C GLU A 234 -13.21 -5.75 0.67
N HIS A 235 -12.24 -4.99 0.14
CA HIS A 235 -12.44 -3.57 -0.22
C HIS A 235 -13.50 -3.37 -1.31
N ASP A 236 -13.52 -4.24 -2.33
CA ASP A 236 -14.48 -4.12 -3.44
C ASP A 236 -15.91 -4.35 -2.94
N LEU A 237 -16.11 -5.36 -2.09
CA LEU A 237 -17.41 -5.65 -1.49
C LEU A 237 -17.86 -4.51 -0.56
N GLY A 238 -16.94 -3.96 0.23
CA GLY A 238 -17.19 -2.80 1.07
C GLY A 238 -17.65 -1.57 0.29
N LEU A 239 -17.04 -1.31 -0.86
CA LEU A 239 -17.43 -0.22 -1.76
C LEU A 239 -18.83 -0.45 -2.35
N GLU A 240 -19.12 -1.67 -2.82
CA GLU A 240 -20.46 -2.02 -3.34
C GLU A 240 -21.54 -1.87 -2.25
N ILE A 241 -21.28 -2.38 -1.05
CA ILE A 241 -22.21 -2.26 0.09
C ILE A 241 -22.38 -0.81 0.54
N ARG A 242 -21.33 0.01 0.49
CA ARG A 242 -21.42 1.44 0.83
C ARG A 242 -22.38 2.20 -0.09
N ALA A 243 -22.53 1.76 -1.34
CA ALA A 243 -23.48 2.33 -2.28
C ALA A 243 -24.93 1.90 -2.03
N SER A 244 -25.15 0.76 -1.36
CA SER A 244 -26.48 0.28 -0.99
C SER A 244 -27.10 1.15 0.10
N LYS A 245 -28.37 1.55 -0.10
CA LYS A 245 -29.12 2.39 0.85
C LYS A 245 -30.23 1.63 1.55
N THR A 246 -30.61 0.49 1.01
CA THR A 246 -31.67 -0.37 1.56
C THR A 246 -31.09 -1.70 2.03
N ARG A 247 -31.80 -2.33 2.96
CA ARG A 247 -31.45 -3.64 3.53
C ARG A 247 -31.39 -4.70 2.43
N GLU A 248 -32.37 -4.69 1.53
CA GLU A 248 -32.49 -5.61 0.40
C GLU A 248 -31.35 -5.43 -0.62
N GLU A 249 -30.94 -4.19 -0.91
CA GLU A 249 -29.78 -3.92 -1.77
C GLU A 249 -28.48 -4.45 -1.15
N THR A 250 -28.28 -4.23 0.15
CA THR A 250 -27.10 -4.75 0.85
C THR A 250 -27.07 -6.27 0.82
N ARG A 251 -28.22 -6.92 1.06
CA ARG A 251 -28.32 -8.39 1.02
C ARG A 251 -28.05 -8.95 -0.38
N ARG A 252 -28.65 -8.37 -1.42
CA ARG A 252 -28.38 -8.77 -2.82
C ARG A 252 -26.90 -8.64 -3.20
N THR A 253 -26.25 -7.59 -2.71
CA THR A 253 -24.80 -7.40 -2.93
C THR A 253 -23.99 -8.52 -2.27
N LEU A 254 -24.35 -8.94 -1.06
CA LEU A 254 -23.72 -10.09 -0.38
C LEU A 254 -23.99 -11.41 -1.10
N GLU A 255 -25.25 -11.69 -1.47
CA GLU A 255 -25.64 -12.88 -2.23
C GLU A 255 -24.85 -12.97 -3.55
N ALA A 256 -24.79 -11.88 -4.31
CA ALA A 256 -24.05 -11.79 -5.57
C ALA A 256 -22.53 -11.96 -5.37
N PHE A 257 -22.01 -11.55 -4.22
CA PHE A 257 -20.61 -11.77 -3.86
C PHE A 257 -20.31 -13.24 -3.54
N GLY A 258 -21.22 -13.92 -2.85
CA GLY A 258 -21.05 -15.32 -2.43
C GLY A 258 -21.35 -16.37 -3.50
N ALA A 259 -22.18 -16.03 -4.50
CA ALA A 259 -22.54 -16.91 -5.61
C ALA A 259 -21.49 -16.94 -6.75
N ALA A 260 -20.47 -16.08 -6.66
CA ALA A 260 -19.44 -15.88 -7.68
C ALA A 260 -18.19 -16.73 -7.43
#